data_AF-A0A846G2X8-F1
#
_entry.id   AF-A0A846G2X8-F1
#
_cell.length_a   1.000
_cell.length_b   1.000
_cell.length_c   1.000
_cell.angle_alpha   90.00
_cell.angle_beta   90.00
_cell.angle_gamma   90.00
#
_symmetry.space_group_name_H-M   'P 1'
#
loop_
_entity.id
_entity.type
_entity.pdbx_description
1 polymer ?
#
loop_
_entity_poly.entity_id
_entity_poly.type
_entity_poly.pdbx_seq_one_letter_code
_entity_poly.pdbx_strand_id
1 'polypeptide(L)' 'MRLFDQDYVTAIRTYQERFPVLCRGDLVNENNGFVLKNVCSFSVDE' A
#
# COMPACT_ATOMS: atom_id res chain seq x y z
N MET A 1 3.71 2.55 7.07
CA MET A 1 3.59 3.25 5.77
C MET A 1 2.81 4.53 5.98
N ARG A 2 3.42 5.69 5.78
CA ARG A 2 2.68 6.96 5.72
C ARG A 2 2.49 7.27 4.24
N LEU A 3 1.24 7.43 3.81
CA LEU A 3 0.90 7.83 2.46
C LEU A 3 0.98 9.35 2.40
N PHE A 4 1.80 9.90 1.49
CA PHE A 4 1.95 11.33 1.29
C PHE A 4 1.40 11.71 -0.08
N ASP A 5 0.93 12.96 -0.21
CA ASP A 5 0.53 13.58 -1.46
C ASP A 5 -0.31 12.66 -2.37
N GLN A 6 0.26 12.23 -3.49
CA GLN A 6 -0.42 11.49 -4.54
C GLN A 6 -0.78 10.05 -4.13
N ASP A 7 0.03 9.42 -3.27
CA ASP A 7 -0.26 8.07 -2.76
C ASP A 7 -1.48 8.08 -1.84
N TYR A 8 -1.65 9.16 -1.07
CA TYR A 8 -2.82 9.34 -0.20
C TYR A 8 -4.10 9.52 -1.01
N VAL A 9 -4.07 10.37 -2.03
CA VAL A 9 -5.20 10.59 -2.94
C VAL A 9 -5.57 9.29 -3.66
N THR A 10 -4.58 8.56 -4.16
CA THR A 10 -4.77 7.29 -4.86
C THR A 10 -5.40 6.25 -3.94
N ALA A 11 -4.91 6.11 -2.70
CA ALA A 11 -5.44 5.16 -1.73
C ALA A 11 -6.90 5.44 -1.35
N ILE A 12 -7.29 6.71 -1.21
CA ILE A 12 -8.69 7.07 -0.96
C ILE A 12 -9.56 6.69 -2.14
N ARG A 13 -9.16 7.08 -3.36
CA ARG A 13 -9.96 6.82 -4.56
C ARG A 13 -10.16 5.33 -4.78
N THR A 14 -9.10 4.52 -4.75
CA THR A 14 -9.22 3.06 -4.94
C THR A 14 -10.06 2.40 -3.86
N TYR A 15 -9.93 2.85 -2.60
CA TYR A 15 -10.78 2.36 -1.52
C TYR A 15 -12.27 2.65 -1.75
N GLN A 16 -12.61 3.87 -2.21
CA GLN A 16 -13.98 4.27 -2.51
C GLN A 16 -14.57 3.48 -3.69
N GLU A 17 -13.77 3.29 -4.74
CA GLU A 17 -14.17 2.60 -5.98
C GLU A 17 -14.05 1.07 -5.89
N ARG A 18 -13.55 0.55 -4.76
CA ARG A 18 -13.30 -0.88 -4.52
C ARG A 18 -12.32 -1.51 -5.52
N PHE A 19 -11.39 -0.71 -6.04
CA PHE A 19 -10.29 -1.22 -6.85
C PHE A 19 -9.16 -1.74 -5.97
N PRO A 20 -8.51 -2.85 -6.36
CA PRO A 20 -7.32 -3.32 -5.66
C PRO A 20 -6.17 -2.34 -5.87
N VAL A 21 -5.21 -2.35 -4.93
CA VAL A 21 -3.95 -1.62 -5.07
C VAL A 21 -2.80 -2.61 -5.05
N LEU A 22 -1.87 -2.42 -5.98
CA LEU A 22 -0.59 -3.10 -6.00
C LEU A 22 0.42 -2.27 -5.22
N CYS A 23 1.18 -2.94 -4.38
CA CYS A 23 2.39 -2.38 -3.78
C CYS A 23 3.40 -3.49 -3.52
N ARG A 24 4.67 -3.12 -3.48
CA ARG A 24 5.79 -4.04 -3.20
C ARG A 24 6.56 -3.56 -1.99
N GLY A 25 7.22 -4.47 -1.29
CA GLY A 25 8.05 -4.13 -0.15
C GLY A 25 8.67 -5.38 0.47
N ASP A 26 9.41 -5.17 1.55
CA ASP A 26 10.05 -6.24 2.30
C ASP A 26 9.07 -6.81 3.30
N LEU A 27 8.74 -8.10 3.16
CA LEU A 27 7.89 -8.78 4.13
C LEU A 27 8.76 -9.22 5.33
N VAL A 28 8.61 -8.53 6.45
CA VAL A 28 9.39 -8.79 7.67
C VAL A 28 8.48 -9.41 8.74
N ASN A 29 8.95 -10.48 9.38
CA ASN A 29 8.27 -11.05 10.54
C ASN A 29 8.70 -10.28 11.80
N GLU A 30 7.75 -9.59 12.43
CA GLU A 30 7.95 -8.88 13.70
C GLU A 30 6.81 -9.21 14.66
N ASN A 31 7.15 -9.56 15.91
CA ASN A 31 6.18 -9.77 16.99
C ASN A 31 5.02 -10.71 16.63
N ASN A 32 5.34 -11.84 15.99
CA ASN A 32 4.36 -12.85 15.58
C ASN A 32 3.39 -12.39 14.47
N GLY A 33 3.72 -11.31 13.74
CA GLY A 33 2.99 -10.83 12.58
C GLY A 33 3.92 -10.53 11.40
N PHE A 34 3.36 -10.45 10.20
CA PHE A 34 4.09 -10.01 9.03
C PHE A 34 3.78 -8.54 8.74
N VAL A 35 4.83 -7.74 8.61
CA VAL A 35 4.74 -6.31 8.30
C VAL A 35 5.47 -6.07 6.98
N LEU A 36 4.80 -5.43 6.04
CA LEU A 36 5.42 -4.97 4.80
C LEU A 36 6.15 -3.64 5.06
N LYS A 37 7.49 -3.67 4.97
CA LYS A 37 8.37 -2.51 5.13
C LYS A 37 8.89 -2.02 3.77
N ASN A 38 9.48 -0.83 3.75
CA ASN A 38 10.06 -0.22 2.54
C ASN A 38 9.11 -0.25 1.33
N VAL A 39 7.83 0.07 1.58
CA VAL A 39 6.78 -0.07 0.57
C VAL A 39 7.02 0.91 -0.58
N CYS A 40 6.90 0.41 -1.81
CA CYS A 40 7.09 1.14 -3.05
C CYS A 40 6.09 0.66 -4.13
N SER A 41 6.07 1.38 -5.25
CA SER A 41 5.23 1.05 -6.41
C SER A 41 3.73 0.96 -6.06
N PHE A 42 3.21 1.97 -5.37
CA PHE A 42 1.79 2.07 -5.04
C PHE A 42 1.00 2.44 -6.30
N SER A 43 0.22 1.51 -6.83
CA SER A 43 -0.59 1.72 -8.03
C SER A 43 -1.94 1.01 -7.92
N VAL A 44 -2.88 1.38 -8.78
CA VAL A 44 -4.13 0.64 -8.94
C VAL A 44 -3.83 -0.67 -9.66
N ASP A 45 -4.44 -1.77 -9.23
CA ASP A 45 -4.48 -3.02 -9.99
C ASP A 45 -5.59 -2.89 -11.03
N GLU A 46 -5.23 -2.81 -12.31
CA GLU A 46 -6.18 -2.70 -13.44
C GLU A 46 -6.92 -4.03 -13.70
#